data_AF-A0A0W8C0M9-F1
#
_entry.id   AF-A0A0W8C0M9-F1
#
_cell.length_a   1.000
_cell.length_b   1.000
_cell.length_c   1.000
_cell.angle_alpha   90.00
_cell.angle_beta   90.00
_cell.angle_gamma   90.00
#
_symmetry.space_group_name_H-M   'P 1'
#
loop_
_entity.id
_entity.type
_entity.pdbx_description
1 polymer ?
#
loop_
_entity_poly.entity_id
_entity_poly.type
_entity_poly.pdbx_seq_one_letter_code
_entity_poly.pdbx_strand_id
1 'polypeptide(L)'
;MAIVHDLAESLVGDITPHDGVAEEDKHRMEKEALDEICNTLGNTPSAAEIRELWNEYEAGSTEEAKIVKDFDKFEMILQADDYERAQNIPLDDFFQSTKGKFRTPLVQSWAAELTDQRNARLEGKTPDTK
;
A
#
# COMPACT_ATOMS: atom_id res chain seq x y z
N MET A 1 -11.48 1.10 -5.97
CA MET A 1 -10.74 0.92 -4.70
C MET A 1 -9.30 1.39 -4.78
N ALA A 2 -8.44 0.80 -5.62
CA ALA A 2 -7.04 1.23 -5.75
C ALA A 2 -6.88 2.74 -6.03
N ILE A 3 -7.75 3.33 -6.84
CA ILE A 3 -7.71 4.77 -7.16
C ILE A 3 -8.19 5.66 -6.00
N VAL A 4 -8.93 5.11 -5.03
CA VAL A 4 -9.61 5.90 -3.97
C VAL A 4 -9.05 5.67 -2.57
N HIS A 5 -8.27 4.62 -2.33
CA HIS A 5 -7.87 4.23 -0.98
C HIS A 5 -7.07 5.31 -0.25
N ASP A 6 -6.10 5.92 -0.94
CA ASP A 6 -5.27 7.02 -0.41
C ASP A 6 -5.82 8.41 -0.76
N LEU A 7 -7.08 8.51 -1.22
CA LEU A 7 -7.64 9.80 -1.63
C LEU A 7 -7.65 10.83 -0.48
N ALA A 8 -7.81 10.35 0.76
CA ALA A 8 -7.78 11.18 1.96
C ALA A 8 -6.43 11.88 2.19
N GLU A 9 -5.32 11.29 1.73
CA GLU A 9 -3.95 11.83 1.88
C GLU A 9 -3.77 13.16 1.14
N SER A 10 -4.64 13.48 0.18
CA SER A 10 -4.67 14.79 -0.46
C SER A 10 -4.98 15.94 0.50
N LEU A 11 -5.61 15.66 1.65
CA LEU A 11 -5.89 16.64 2.71
C LEU A 11 -5.05 16.39 3.96
N VAL A 12 -4.87 15.12 4.38
CA VAL A 12 -4.16 14.79 5.64
C VAL A 12 -2.65 14.60 5.46
N GLY A 13 -2.17 14.48 4.22
CA GLY A 13 -0.81 14.04 3.90
C GLY A 13 -0.64 12.53 4.02
N ASP A 14 0.46 12.01 3.50
CA ASP A 14 0.89 10.63 3.70
C ASP A 14 1.45 10.47 5.13
N ILE A 15 0.65 9.88 6.03
CA ILE A 15 1.01 9.67 7.44
C ILE A 15 1.74 8.33 7.55
N THR A 16 3.03 8.42 7.87
CA THR A 16 3.92 7.26 7.98
C THR A 16 4.05 6.77 9.44
N PRO A 17 4.56 5.55 9.66
CA PRO A 17 4.87 5.07 11.01
C PRO A 17 5.87 5.95 11.79
N HIS A 18 6.62 6.82 11.11
CA HIS A 18 7.60 7.71 11.74
C HIS A 18 6.98 9.00 12.29
N ASP A 19 5.74 9.33 11.92
CA ASP A 19 5.06 10.55 12.35
C ASP A 19 4.49 10.46 13.77
N GLY A 20 4.52 9.26 14.39
CA GLY A 20 4.10 9.06 15.77
C GLY A 20 2.60 9.23 16.00
N VAL A 21 1.80 9.19 14.93
CA VAL A 21 0.33 9.24 14.97
C VAL A 21 -0.20 7.83 15.28
N ALA A 22 -1.13 7.72 16.23
CA ALA A 22 -1.78 6.45 16.54
C ALA A 22 -2.64 5.98 15.37
N GLU A 23 -2.79 4.66 15.20
CA GLU A 23 -3.56 4.07 14.10
C GLU A 23 -5.02 4.54 14.10
N GLU A 24 -5.63 4.65 15.29
CA GLU A 24 -7.01 5.14 15.44
C GLU A 24 -7.14 6.62 15.05
N ASP A 25 -6.13 7.43 15.36
CA ASP A 25 -6.11 8.85 14.99
C ASP A 25 -5.89 9.04 13.50
N LYS A 26 -4.99 8.27 12.89
CA LYS A 26 -4.78 8.22 11.43
C LYS A 26 -6.09 7.89 10.73
N HIS A 27 -6.73 6.79 11.12
CA HIS A 27 -8.00 6.37 10.53
C HIS A 27 -9.11 7.43 10.69
N ARG A 28 -9.20 8.07 11.86
CA ARG A 28 -10.18 9.15 12.10
C ARG A 28 -9.93 10.34 11.17
N MET A 29 -8.68 10.79 11.07
CA MET A 29 -8.28 11.91 10.21
C MET A 29 -8.57 11.62 8.74
N GLU A 30 -8.21 10.44 8.25
CA GLU A 30 -8.45 10.02 6.87
C GLU A 30 -9.95 9.95 6.56
N LYS A 31 -10.74 9.43 7.50
CA LYS A 31 -12.20 9.38 7.36
C LYS A 31 -12.82 10.77 7.28
N GLU A 32 -12.41 11.69 8.16
CA GLU A 32 -12.87 13.08 8.16
C GLU A 32 -12.54 13.78 6.82
N ALA A 33 -11.33 13.56 6.31
CA ALA A 33 -10.90 14.09 5.01
C ALA A 33 -11.67 13.50 3.84
N LEU A 34 -11.91 12.19 3.82
CA LEU A 34 -12.72 11.55 2.78
C LEU A 34 -14.15 12.08 2.79
N ASP A 35 -14.74 12.27 3.97
CA ASP A 35 -16.07 12.84 4.13
C ASP A 35 -16.13 14.28 3.60
N GLU A 36 -15.09 15.10 3.86
CA GLU A 36 -14.96 16.44 3.28
C GLU A 36 -14.92 16.39 1.74
N ILE A 37 -14.04 15.56 1.16
CA ILE A 37 -13.91 15.38 -0.28
C ILE A 37 -15.26 14.99 -0.88
N CYS A 38 -15.96 14.01 -0.30
CA CYS A 38 -17.25 13.56 -0.78
C CYS A 38 -18.35 14.63 -0.60
N ASN A 39 -18.27 15.46 0.44
CA ASN A 39 -19.21 16.58 0.62
C ASN A 39 -19.05 17.64 -0.48
N THR A 40 -17.83 17.88 -0.99
CA THR A 40 -17.63 18.81 -2.13
C THR A 40 -18.31 18.33 -3.41
N LEU A 41 -18.47 17.01 -3.57
CA LEU A 41 -19.19 16.38 -4.68
C LEU A 41 -20.71 16.39 -4.49
N GLY A 42 -21.21 16.77 -3.31
CA GLY A 42 -22.64 16.77 -2.97
C GLY A 42 -23.29 15.39 -2.97
N ASN A 43 -24.62 15.35 -3.06
CA ASN A 43 -25.42 14.12 -3.09
C ASN A 43 -25.40 13.45 -4.48
N THR A 44 -24.21 13.12 -4.97
CA THR A 44 -24.03 12.42 -6.26
C THR A 44 -23.81 10.93 -6.03
N PRO A 45 -24.18 10.07 -7.01
CA PRO A 45 -23.87 8.65 -6.95
C PRO A 45 -22.37 8.36 -6.77
N SER A 46 -21.51 9.16 -7.41
CA SER A 46 -20.05 9.02 -7.29
C SER A 46 -19.54 9.31 -5.88
N ALA A 47 -20.09 10.29 -5.18
CA ALA A 47 -19.72 10.56 -3.79
C ALA A 47 -20.07 9.37 -2.87
N ALA A 48 -21.22 8.73 -3.10
CA ALA A 48 -21.61 7.52 -2.36
C ALA A 48 -20.67 6.35 -2.67
N GLU A 49 -20.38 6.11 -3.95
CA GLU A 49 -19.48 5.04 -4.41
C GLU A 49 -18.07 5.20 -3.84
N ILE A 50 -17.52 6.42 -3.82
CA ILE A 50 -16.19 6.69 -3.23
C ILE A 50 -16.17 6.34 -1.74
N ARG A 51 -17.18 6.74 -0.97
CA ARG A 51 -17.26 6.38 0.46
C ARG A 51 -17.38 4.89 0.66
N GLU A 52 -18.21 4.21 -0.12
CA GLU A 52 -18.39 2.76 -0.03
C GLU A 52 -17.08 2.02 -0.32
N LEU A 53 -16.41 2.37 -1.42
CA LEU A 53 -15.13 1.77 -1.82
C LEU A 53 -14.01 2.00 -0.80
N TRP A 54 -13.93 3.20 -0.20
CA TRP A 54 -12.93 3.48 0.82
C TRP A 54 -13.19 2.69 2.11
N ASN A 55 -14.45 2.64 2.58
CA ASN A 55 -14.80 1.86 3.75
C ASN A 55 -14.58 0.35 3.53
N GLU A 56 -14.88 -0.16 2.33
CA GLU A 56 -14.64 -1.55 1.95
C GLU A 56 -13.13 -1.88 1.95
N TYR A 57 -12.30 -0.96 1.44
CA TYR A 57 -10.85 -1.06 1.54
C TYR A 57 -10.42 -1.14 2.99
N GLU A 58 -10.78 -0.16 3.81
CA GLU A 58 -10.36 -0.07 5.21
C GLU A 58 -10.74 -1.31 6.02
N ALA A 59 -11.97 -1.79 5.84
CA ALA A 59 -12.45 -3.01 6.49
C ALA A 59 -11.79 -4.29 5.98
N GLY A 60 -11.24 -4.29 4.75
CA GLY A 60 -10.68 -5.49 4.11
C GLY A 60 -11.72 -6.60 3.94
N SER A 61 -12.98 -6.23 3.73
CA SER A 61 -14.13 -7.13 3.83
C SER A 61 -14.35 -8.03 2.62
N THR A 62 -13.86 -7.62 1.45
CA THR A 62 -14.01 -8.35 0.17
C THR A 62 -12.69 -8.94 -0.30
N GLU A 63 -12.73 -9.83 -1.30
CA GLU A 63 -11.51 -10.36 -1.91
C GLU A 63 -10.77 -9.26 -2.68
N GLU A 64 -11.50 -8.37 -3.33
CA GLU A 64 -10.97 -7.18 -3.99
C GLU A 64 -10.22 -6.28 -3.00
N ALA A 65 -10.78 -6.02 -1.81
CA ALA A 65 -10.11 -5.23 -0.78
C ALA A 65 -8.82 -5.87 -0.28
N LYS A 66 -8.82 -7.19 -0.08
CA LYS A 66 -7.63 -7.94 0.33
C LYS A 66 -6.54 -7.88 -0.73
N ILE A 67 -6.92 -8.05 -2.00
CA ILE A 67 -5.99 -7.96 -3.15
C ILE A 67 -5.41 -6.55 -3.24
N VAL A 68 -6.23 -5.50 -3.15
CA VAL A 68 -5.73 -4.11 -3.23
C VAL A 68 -4.80 -3.77 -2.06
N LYS A 69 -5.09 -4.25 -0.83
CA LYS A 69 -4.16 -4.09 0.31
C LYS A 69 -2.85 -4.83 0.12
N ASP A 70 -2.85 -5.95 -0.59
CA ASP A 70 -1.62 -6.65 -0.94
C ASP A 70 -0.85 -5.90 -2.02
N PHE A 71 -1.54 -5.34 -3.04
CA PHE A 71 -0.92 -4.52 -4.08
C PHE A 71 -0.26 -3.28 -3.52
N ASP A 72 -0.93 -2.55 -2.62
CA ASP A 72 -0.38 -1.41 -1.87
C ASP A 72 1.00 -1.73 -1.25
N LYS A 73 1.10 -2.82 -0.50
CA LYS A 73 2.38 -3.25 0.13
C LYS A 73 3.41 -3.75 -0.88
N PHE A 74 2.96 -4.42 -1.94
CA PHE A 74 3.85 -4.98 -2.95
C PHE A 74 4.49 -3.88 -3.77
N GLU A 75 3.70 -2.87 -4.17
CA GLU A 75 4.19 -1.69 -4.88
C GLU A 75 5.25 -0.97 -4.04
N MET A 76 5.01 -0.79 -2.75
CA MET A 76 5.98 -0.18 -1.83
C MET A 76 7.34 -0.90 -1.82
N ILE A 77 7.39 -2.24 -1.75
CA ILE A 77 8.66 -2.97 -1.76
C ILE A 77 9.29 -3.08 -3.16
N LEU A 78 8.48 -3.05 -4.21
CA LEU A 78 8.96 -2.99 -5.59
C LEU A 78 9.67 -1.67 -5.85
N GLN A 79 9.06 -0.56 -5.44
CA GLN A 79 9.63 0.77 -5.53
C GLN A 79 10.89 0.92 -4.65
N ALA A 80 10.90 0.29 -3.47
CA ALA A 80 12.11 0.20 -2.65
C ALA A 80 13.25 -0.50 -3.42
N ASP A 81 12.99 -1.67 -4.03
CA ASP A 81 13.99 -2.39 -4.82
C ASP A 81 14.56 -1.54 -5.97
N ASP A 82 13.70 -0.81 -6.68
CA ASP A 82 14.10 0.09 -7.76
C ASP A 82 14.99 1.23 -7.25
N TYR A 83 14.69 1.80 -6.09
CA TYR A 83 15.53 2.82 -5.46
C TYR A 83 16.88 2.26 -5.00
N GLU A 84 16.92 1.05 -4.43
CA GLU A 84 18.19 0.41 -4.08
C GLU A 84 19.07 0.21 -5.32
N ARG A 85 18.48 -0.26 -6.44
CA ARG A 85 19.19 -0.45 -7.71
C ARG A 85 19.73 0.85 -8.27
N ALA A 86 18.92 1.92 -8.22
CA ALA A 86 19.26 3.20 -8.83
C ALA A 86 20.26 4.02 -8.00
N GLN A 87 20.17 3.94 -6.67
CA GLN A 87 20.86 4.87 -5.76
C GLN A 87 21.88 4.18 -4.83
N ASN A 88 21.92 2.84 -4.82
CA ASN A 88 22.81 2.05 -3.97
C ASN A 88 22.67 2.41 -2.47
N ILE A 89 21.42 2.57 -2.04
CA ILE A 89 21.03 2.80 -0.64
C ILE A 89 20.37 1.54 -0.08
N PRO A 90 20.53 1.23 1.22
CA PRO A 90 19.83 0.10 1.84
C PRO A 90 18.41 0.51 2.24
N LEU A 91 17.41 -0.28 1.84
CA LEU A 91 16.00 -0.09 2.16
C LEU A 91 15.37 -1.36 2.74
N ASP A 92 16.16 -2.15 3.47
CA ASP A 92 15.73 -3.42 4.10
C ASP A 92 14.50 -3.27 4.99
N ASP A 93 14.33 -2.13 5.65
CA ASP A 93 13.22 -1.86 6.56
C ASP A 93 11.86 -1.99 5.85
N PHE A 94 11.76 -1.60 4.57
CA PHE A 94 10.55 -1.76 3.77
C PHE A 94 10.19 -3.24 3.57
N PHE A 95 11.19 -4.08 3.27
CA PHE A 95 10.99 -5.54 3.12
C PHE A 95 10.66 -6.21 4.45
N GLN A 96 11.30 -5.81 5.55
CA GLN A 96 10.98 -6.35 6.87
C GLN A 96 9.56 -5.97 7.30
N SER A 97 9.13 -4.74 7.00
CA SER A 97 7.81 -4.24 7.37
C SER A 97 6.64 -5.00 6.73
N THR A 98 6.86 -5.68 5.59
CA THR A 98 5.81 -6.41 4.84
C THR A 98 5.82 -7.92 5.07
N LYS A 99 6.82 -8.45 5.79
CA LYS A 99 6.97 -9.88 6.04
C LYS A 99 5.73 -10.47 6.73
N GLY A 100 5.10 -11.45 6.09
CA GLY A 100 3.90 -12.13 6.61
C GLY A 100 2.62 -11.28 6.55
N LYS A 101 2.64 -10.10 5.90
CA LYS A 101 1.45 -9.24 5.76
C LYS A 101 0.64 -9.50 4.48
N PHE A 102 1.25 -10.12 3.46
CA PHE A 102 0.56 -10.51 2.22
C PHE A 102 -0.44 -11.64 2.47
N ARG A 103 -1.70 -11.45 2.04
CA ARG A 103 -2.81 -12.37 2.33
C ARG A 103 -3.12 -13.33 1.19
N THR A 104 -2.98 -12.87 -0.05
CA THR A 104 -3.41 -13.61 -1.24
C THR A 104 -2.27 -14.46 -1.80
N PRO A 105 -2.54 -15.72 -2.22
CA PRO A 105 -1.50 -16.59 -2.77
C PRO A 105 -0.76 -16.00 -3.97
N LEU A 106 -1.46 -15.20 -4.78
CA LEU A 106 -0.89 -14.54 -5.94
C LEU A 106 0.20 -13.54 -5.53
N VAL A 107 -0.12 -12.60 -4.64
CA VAL A 107 0.85 -11.56 -4.26
C VAL A 107 1.95 -12.13 -3.35
N GLN A 108 1.65 -13.16 -2.56
CA GLN A 108 2.69 -13.92 -1.84
C GLN A 108 3.74 -14.49 -2.81
N SER A 109 3.32 -15.01 -3.97
CA SER A 109 4.26 -15.53 -4.96
C SER A 109 5.12 -14.44 -5.59
N TRP A 110 4.55 -13.24 -5.82
CA TRP A 110 5.28 -12.09 -6.36
C TRP A 110 6.28 -11.51 -5.35
N ALA A 111 5.86 -11.36 -4.08
CA ALA A 111 6.72 -10.86 -3.02
C ALA A 111 7.91 -11.81 -2.77
N ALA A 112 7.69 -13.13 -2.86
CA ALA A 112 8.75 -14.13 -2.78
C ALA A 112 9.75 -13.97 -3.93
N GLU A 113 9.25 -13.93 -5.17
CA GLU A 113 10.10 -13.76 -6.36
C GLU A 113 10.93 -12.46 -6.32
N LEU A 114 10.29 -11.33 -5.97
CA LEU A 114 11.00 -10.04 -5.85
C LEU A 114 12.09 -10.11 -4.76
N THR A 115 11.79 -10.73 -3.62
CA THR A 115 12.74 -10.90 -2.52
C THR A 115 13.93 -11.77 -2.95
N ASP A 116 13.68 -12.85 -3.68
CA ASP A 116 14.73 -13.74 -4.19
C ASP A 116 15.63 -13.03 -5.20
N GLN A 117 15.05 -12.27 -6.14
CA GLN A 117 15.81 -11.45 -7.10
C GLN A 117 16.68 -10.39 -6.39
N ARG A 118 16.10 -9.70 -5.39
CA ARG A 118 16.83 -8.73 -4.57
C ARG A 118 18.01 -9.38 -3.85
N ASN A 119 17.78 -10.51 -3.18
CA ASN A 119 18.83 -11.21 -2.43
C ASN A 119 19.93 -11.72 -3.36
N ALA A 120 19.59 -12.30 -4.51
CA ALA A 120 20.57 -12.73 -5.50
C ALA A 120 21.46 -11.56 -5.95
N ARG A 121 20.86 -10.39 -6.22
CA ARG A 121 21.60 -9.17 -6.57
C ARG A 121 22.55 -8.73 -5.47
N LEU A 122 22.09 -8.68 -4.21
CA LEU A 122 22.91 -8.29 -3.06
C LEU A 122 24.05 -9.28 -2.77
N GLU A 123 23.86 -10.57 -3.05
CA GLU A 123 24.88 -11.61 -2.94
C GLU A 123 25.84 -11.65 -4.15
N GLY A 124 25.63 -10.82 -5.18
CA GLY A 124 26.43 -10.81 -6.41
C GLY A 124 26.20 -12.02 -7.32
N LYS A 125 25.07 -12.72 -7.16
CA LYS A 125 24.64 -13.83 -8.02
C LYS A 125 23.77 -13.29 -9.15
N THR A 126 24.11 -13.60 -10.40
CA THR A 126 23.25 -13.30 -11.54
C THR A 126 21.96 -14.14 -11.42
N PRO A 127 20.76 -13.55 -11.51
CA PRO A 127 19.52 -14.33 -11.45
C PRO A 127 19.48 -15.32 -12.62
N ASP A 128 19.19 -16.59 -12.33
CA ASP A 128 18.92 -17.61 -13.34
C ASP A 128 17.61 -17.25 -14.06
N THR A 129 17.69 -16.56 -15.19
CA THR A 129 16.56 -16.40 -16.10
C THR A 129 16.15 -17.79 -16.64
N LYS A 130 14.98 -18.27 -16.22
CA LYS A 130 14.27 -19.38 -16.88
C LYS A 130 13.41 -18.88 -18.04
#